data_AF-A0AAV1QL91-F1
#
_entry.id   AF-A0AAV1QL91-F1
#
_cell.length_a   1.000
_cell.length_b   1.000
_cell.length_c   1.000
_cell.angle_alpha   90.00
_cell.angle_beta   90.00
_cell.angle_gamma   90.00
#
_symmetry.space_group_name_H-M   'P 1'
#
loop_
_entity.id
_entity.type
_entity.pdbx_description
1 polymer ?
#
loop_
_entity_poly.entity_id
_entity_poly.type
_entity_poly.pdbx_seq_one_letter_code
_entity_poly.pdbx_strand_id
1 'polypeptide(L)'
;VEVEVYRKDSKKLPGLGDPDIDWEESVYLNLILQKLDYVVTCAVCTRSDAGDIHIHKKKCQEVFASPSKHAMDSKGEESKMSYPNIFFMIDNFEE
;
A
#
# COMPACT_ATOMS: atom_id res chain seq x y z
N VAL A 1 -17.72 7.36 -0.33
CA VAL A 1 -17.89 6.40 0.77
C VAL A 1 -16.70 6.59 1.68
N GLU A 2 -16.96 6.94 2.94
CA GLU A 2 -15.92 7.13 3.94
C GLU A 2 -15.60 5.76 4.54
N VAL A 3 -14.32 5.37 4.56
CA VAL A 3 -13.89 4.07 5.10
C VAL A 3 -13.55 4.22 6.56
N GLU A 4 -14.26 3.49 7.41
CA GLU A 4 -14.00 3.48 8.84
C GLU A 4 -12.90 2.47 9.17
N VAL A 5 -11.84 2.96 9.81
CA VAL A 5 -10.73 2.13 10.27
C VAL A 5 -10.71 2.03 11.78
N TYR A 6 -10.66 0.79 12.26
CA TYR A 6 -10.64 0.47 13.68
C TYR A 6 -9.34 -0.22 14.04
N ARG A 7 -8.77 0.15 15.19
CA ARG A 7 -7.68 -0.63 15.78
C ARG A 7 -8.21 -1.99 16.23
N LYS A 8 -7.34 -3.01 16.20
CA LYS A 8 -7.66 -4.39 16.57
C LYS A 8 -8.27 -4.53 17.98
N ASP A 9 -7.97 -3.61 18.89
CA ASP A 9 -8.41 -3.57 20.28
C ASP A 9 -9.51 -2.52 20.53
N SER A 10 -10.08 -1.93 19.48
CA SER A 10 -11.11 -0.90 19.60
C SER A 10 -12.40 -1.46 20.23
N LYS A 11 -13.00 -0.70 21.15
CA LYS A 11 -14.34 -0.99 21.69
C LYS A 11 -15.47 -0.73 20.69
N LYS A 12 -15.17 -0.09 19.56
CA LYS A 12 -16.10 0.23 18.48
C LYS A 12 -16.02 -0.78 17.32
N LEU A 13 -15.40 -1.94 17.53
CA LEU A 13 -15.36 -2.95 16.49
C LEU A 13 -16.77 -3.43 16.17
N PRO A 14 -17.06 -3.67 14.89
CA PRO A 14 -18.35 -4.21 14.48
C PRO A 14 -18.55 -5.64 15.00
N GLY A 15 -19.82 -6.01 15.16
CA GLY A 15 -20.18 -7.37 15.52
C GLY A 15 -19.83 -8.37 14.41
N LEU A 16 -19.55 -9.63 14.76
CA LEU A 16 -19.33 -10.66 13.74
C LEU A 16 -20.60 -10.85 12.90
N GLY A 17 -20.47 -10.72 11.58
CA GLY A 17 -21.61 -10.85 10.65
C GLY A 17 -22.52 -9.63 10.62
N ASP A 18 -22.04 -8.45 11.04
CA ASP A 18 -22.74 -7.18 10.87
C ASP A 18 -23.14 -7.01 9.38
N PRO A 19 -24.45 -6.90 9.06
CA PRO A 19 -24.93 -6.83 7.68
C PRO A 19 -24.60 -5.50 7.00
N ASP A 20 -24.25 -4.47 7.76
CA ASP A 20 -23.89 -3.15 7.21
C ASP A 20 -22.41 -3.11 6.75
N ILE A 21 -21.67 -4.21 6.96
CA ILE A 21 -20.27 -4.33 6.60
C ILE A 21 -20.09 -5.28 5.41
N ASP A 22 -19.37 -4.77 4.42
CA ASP A 22 -18.78 -5.62 3.39
C ASP A 22 -17.58 -6.37 3.97
N TRP A 23 -17.84 -7.56 4.52
CA TRP A 23 -16.81 -8.41 5.10
C TRP A 23 -15.80 -8.90 4.08
N GLU A 24 -16.23 -9.10 2.83
CA GLU A 24 -15.36 -9.58 1.76
C GLU A 24 -14.32 -8.50 1.41
N GLU A 25 -14.76 -7.28 1.10
CA GLU A 25 -13.85 -6.16 0.84
C GLU A 25 -12.99 -5.83 2.07
N SER A 26 -13.56 -5.88 3.28
CA SER A 26 -12.84 -5.64 4.53
C SER A 26 -11.71 -6.66 4.73
N VAL A 27 -11.95 -7.94 4.44
CA VAL A 27 -10.92 -8.98 4.52
C VAL A 27 -9.84 -8.75 3.47
N TYR A 28 -10.21 -8.49 2.23
CA TYR A 28 -9.22 -8.22 1.17
C TYR A 28 -8.32 -7.04 1.51
N LEU A 29 -8.91 -5.94 1.97
CA LEU A 29 -8.14 -4.75 2.34
C LEU A 29 -7.23 -5.03 3.55
N ASN A 30 -7.70 -5.76 4.57
CA ASN A 30 -6.87 -6.14 5.71
C ASN A 30 -5.70 -7.05 5.30
N LEU A 31 -5.91 -8.00 4.39
CA LEU A 31 -4.84 -8.85 3.88
C LEU A 31 -3.78 -8.00 3.17
N ILE A 32 -4.21 -7.15 2.25
CA ILE A 32 -3.33 -6.26 1.47
C ILE A 32 -2.53 -5.34 2.38
N LEU A 33 -3.15 -4.74 3.39
CA LEU A 33 -2.51 -3.70 4.21
C LEU A 33 -1.67 -4.24 5.37
N GLN A 34 -2.01 -5.42 5.92
CA GLN A 34 -1.48 -5.88 7.21
C GLN A 34 -0.83 -7.27 7.17
N LYS A 35 -1.02 -8.05 6.09
CA LYS A 35 -0.54 -9.44 6.00
C LYS A 35 0.45 -9.69 4.88
N LEU A 36 0.66 -8.71 4.01
CA LEU A 36 1.61 -8.79 2.90
C LEU A 36 2.75 -7.80 3.12
N ASP A 37 3.97 -8.27 2.87
CA ASP A 37 5.17 -7.45 2.88
C ASP A 37 5.48 -6.98 1.46
N TYR A 38 5.77 -5.69 1.29
CA TYR A 38 6.06 -5.09 -0.01
C TYR A 38 7.45 -4.48 -0.02
N VAL A 39 8.17 -4.73 -1.11
CA VAL A 39 9.51 -4.20 -1.34
C VAL A 39 9.58 -3.56 -2.72
N VAL A 40 9.85 -2.26 -2.76
CA VAL A 40 10.20 -1.57 -4.01
C VAL A 40 11.67 -1.82 -4.30
N THR A 41 11.96 -2.25 -5.53
CA THR A 41 13.31 -2.50 -6.00
C THR A 41 13.62 -1.58 -7.18
N CYS A 42 14.71 -0.82 -7.08
CA CYS A 42 15.30 -0.09 -8.19
C CYS A 42 16.69 -0.67 -8.49
N ALA A 43 16.97 -0.96 -9.77
CA ALA A 43 18.23 -1.56 -10.17
C ALA A 43 18.76 -0.97 -11.49
N VAL A 44 20.08 -0.77 -11.56
CA VAL A 44 20.81 -0.42 -12.79
C VAL A 44 21.29 -1.72 -13.42
N CYS A 45 20.84 -1.99 -14.65
CA CYS A 45 21.10 -3.27 -15.32
C CYS A 45 21.52 -3.09 -16.78
N THR A 46 22.26 -4.06 -17.31
CA THR A 46 22.44 -4.24 -18.76
C THR A 46 21.69 -5.49 -19.19
N ARG A 47 20.96 -5.40 -20.30
CA ARG A 47 20.31 -6.55 -20.94
C ARG A 47 21.18 -7.03 -22.10
N SER A 48 21.55 -8.31 -22.11
CA SER A 48 22.28 -8.92 -23.23
C SER A 48 21.35 -9.13 -24.43
N ASP A 49 21.93 -9.36 -25.61
CA ASP A 49 21.18 -9.70 -26.83
C ASP A 49 20.42 -11.03 -26.69
N ALA A 50 20.90 -11.93 -25.83
CA ALA A 50 20.24 -13.19 -25.46
C ALA A 50 19.08 -13.00 -24.45
N GLY A 51 18.90 -11.78 -23.92
CA GLY A 51 17.82 -11.42 -22.98
C GLY A 51 18.21 -11.49 -21.50
N ASP A 52 19.42 -11.92 -21.17
CA ASP A 52 19.90 -12.01 -19.79
C ASP A 52 20.05 -10.61 -19.18
N ILE A 53 19.62 -10.43 -17.93
CA ILE A 53 19.72 -9.17 -17.19
C ILE A 53 20.89 -9.25 -16.22
N HIS A 54 21.93 -8.46 -16.45
CA HIS A 54 23.03 -8.27 -15.51
C HIS A 54 22.76 -7.05 -14.62
N ILE A 55 22.67 -7.25 -13.31
CA ILE A 55 22.41 -6.19 -12.33
C ILE A 55 23.74 -5.61 -11.85
N HIS A 56 24.01 -4.34 -12.14
CA HIS A 56 25.19 -3.61 -11.67
C HIS A 56 25.03 -3.08 -10.26
N LYS A 57 23.84 -2.56 -9.95
CA LYS A 57 23.50 -2.01 -8.64
C LYS A 57 22.02 -2.21 -8.38
N LYS A 58 21.66 -2.56 -7.15
CA LYS A 58 20.27 -2.73 -6.68
C LYS A 58 20.08 -1.99 -5.37
N LYS A 59 18.95 -1.31 -5.21
CA LYS A 59 18.45 -0.80 -3.93
C LYS A 59 17.05 -1.37 -3.72
N CYS A 60 16.81 -1.87 -2.51
CA CYS A 60 15.51 -2.34 -2.06
C CYS A 60 15.06 -1.47 -0.90
N GLN A 61 13.76 -1.17 -0.83
CA GLN A 61 13.14 -0.46 0.28
C GLN A 61 11.81 -1.12 0.60
N GLU A 62 11.59 -1.44 1.87
CA GLU A 62 10.27 -1.85 2.36
C GLU A 62 9.31 -0.67 2.27
N VAL A 63 8.11 -0.92 1.77
CA VAL A 63 7.08 0.10 1.60
C VAL A 63 5.77 -0.39 2.17
N PHE A 64 4.91 0.57 2.53
CA PHE A 64 3.58 0.27 3.06
C PHE A 64 2.51 0.55 2.01
N ALA A 65 1.59 -0.41 1.88
CA ALA A 65 0.41 -0.26 1.05
C ALA A 65 -0.54 0.78 1.69
N SER A 66 -1.15 1.61 0.85
CA SER A 66 -2.18 2.58 1.22
C SER A 66 -3.41 2.41 0.32
N PRO A 67 -4.61 2.35 0.90
CA PRO A 67 -5.86 2.34 0.13
C PRO A 67 -6.30 3.74 -0.32
N SER A 68 -5.55 4.77 0.07
CA SER A 68 -5.78 6.17 -0.27
C SER A 68 -4.60 6.76 -1.02
N LYS A 69 -4.91 7.69 -1.93
CA LYS A 69 -3.92 8.48 -2.67
C LYS A 69 -3.74 9.83 -1.99
N HIS A 70 -2.49 10.18 -1.71
CA HIS A 70 -2.10 11.54 -1.32
C HIS A 70 -1.57 12.29 -2.54
N ALA A 71 -2.15 13.46 -2.82
CA ALA A 71 -1.70 14.35 -3.89
C ALA A 71 -0.42 15.08 -3.44
N MET A 72 0.71 14.79 -4.08
CA MET A 72 2.02 15.41 -3.76
C MET A 72 2.27 16.70 -4.55
N ASP A 73 1.38 17.06 -5.48
CA ASP A 73 1.47 18.20 -6.40
C ASP A 73 0.89 19.50 -5.82
N SER A 74 0.24 19.43 -4.66
CA SER A 74 -0.31 20.61 -3.98
C SER A 74 0.00 20.56 -2.49
N LYS A 75 0.23 21.73 -1.88
CA LYS A 75 0.43 21.87 -0.44
C LYS A 75 -0.93 21.80 0.26
N GLY A 76 -1.54 20.60 0.26
CA GLY A 76 -2.84 20.33 0.86
C GLY A 76 -2.96 18.85 1.25
N GLU A 77 -3.63 18.58 2.37
CA GLU A 77 -3.87 17.22 2.89
C GLU A 77 -5.10 16.57 2.26
N GLU A 78 -5.25 16.60 0.94
CA GLU A 78 -6.37 15.89 0.32
C GLU A 78 -5.99 14.42 0.09
N SER A 79 -6.27 13.57 1.09
CA SER A 79 -6.23 12.12 0.94
C SER A 79 -7.56 11.64 0.36
N LYS A 80 -7.50 11.00 -0.80
CA LYS A 80 -8.69 10.44 -1.46
C LYS A 80 -8.65 8.93 -1.48
N MET A 81 -9.71 8.28 -1.02
CA MET A 81 -9.87 6.83 -1.14
C MET A 81 -9.71 6.41 -2.60
N SER A 82 -8.84 5.44 -2.86
CA SER A 82 -8.48 5.01 -4.20
C SER A 82 -8.67 3.51 -4.45
N TYR A 83 -8.98 2.74 -3.40
CA TYR A 83 -9.34 1.32 -3.53
C TYR A 83 -10.40 1.13 -4.63
N PRO A 84 -10.20 0.17 -5.55
CA PRO A 84 -9.26 -0.96 -5.50
C PRO A 84 -7.80 -0.65 -5.84
N ASN A 85 -7.47 0.58 -6.23
CA ASN A 85 -6.07 0.96 -6.50
C ASN A 85 -5.32 1.19 -5.19
N ILE A 86 -4.27 0.39 -4.99
CA ILE A 86 -3.35 0.47 -3.85
C ILE A 86 -2.13 1.29 -4.24
N PHE A 87 -1.80 2.28 -3.42
CA PHE A 87 -0.62 3.13 -3.59
C PHE A 87 0.45 2.74 -2.58
N PHE A 88 1.72 2.93 -2.94
CA PHE A 88 2.85 2.71 -2.07
C PHE A 88 3.55 4.05 -1.88
N MET A 89 3.64 4.51 -0.63
CA MET A 89 4.38 5.73 -0.32
C MET A 89 5.87 5.40 -0.29
N ILE A 90 6.64 6.14 -1.09
CA ILE A 90 8.10 6.07 -1.11
C ILE A 90 8.58 7.35 -0.47
N ASP A 91 8.75 7.30 0.84
CA ASP A 91 9.20 8.43 1.61
C ASP A 91 10.71 8.32 1.79
N ASN A 92 11.45 9.37 1.42
CA ASN A 92 12.90 9.44 1.56
C ASN A 92 13.27 10.42 2.69
N PHE A 93 12.63 10.29 3.86
CA PHE A 93 12.86 11.16 5.03
C PHE A 93 14.17 10.87 5.77
N GLU A 94 14.96 9.90 5.34
CA GLU A 94 16.32 9.71 5.85
C GLU A 94 17.30 10.47 4.95
N GLU A 95 17.59 11.72 5.34
CA GLU A 95 18.78 12.49 4.92
C GLU A 95 19.73 12.65 6.11
#